data_AF-A0A0N4XBK6-F1
#
_entry.id   AF-A0A0N4XBK6-F1
#
_cell.length_a   1.000
_cell.length_b   1.000
_cell.length_c   1.000
_cell.angle_alpha   90.00
_cell.angle_beta   90.00
_cell.angle_gamma   90.00
#
_symmetry.space_group_name_H-M   'P 1'
#
loop_
_entity.id
_entity.type
_entity.pdbx_description
1 polymer ?
#
loop_
_entity_poly.entity_id
_entity_poly.type
_entity_poly.pdbx_seq_one_letter_code
_entity_poly.pdbx_strand_id
1 'polypeptide(L)'
;MRVSVAESVGEIVLQLCSSINRPQYLPKMPTRTELSNVFDSNLSDCQPYLFKVCRVPIRPETTSQSGLTGMRRYIRDLMIN
;
A
#
# COMPACT_ATOMS: atom_id res chain seq x y z
N MET A 1 2.90 2.45 29.58
CA MET A 1 2.24 1.99 28.33
C MET A 1 1.82 3.16 27.44
N ARG A 2 0.95 4.09 27.89
CA ARG A 2 0.53 5.24 27.07
C ARG A 2 1.69 6.10 26.52
N VAL A 3 2.67 6.40 27.38
CA VAL A 3 3.85 7.21 27.01
C VAL A 3 4.64 6.53 25.89
N SER A 4 4.99 5.25 26.04
CA SER A 4 5.74 4.49 25.03
C SER A 4 5.00 4.34 23.69
N VAL A 5 3.66 4.20 23.70
CA VAL A 5 2.87 4.20 22.46
C VAL A 5 2.89 5.58 21.80
N ALA A 6 2.77 6.66 22.58
CA ALA A 6 2.83 8.02 22.05
C ALA A 6 4.20 8.32 21.41
N GLU A 7 5.29 7.91 22.05
CA GLU A 7 6.65 8.01 21.49
C GLU A 7 6.77 7.22 20.19
N SER A 8 6.26 5.98 20.16
CA SER A 8 6.29 5.12 18.97
C SER A 8 5.51 5.71 17.79
N VAL A 9 4.31 6.27 18.04
CA VAL A 9 3.51 6.95 17.02
C VAL A 9 4.21 8.22 16.54
N GLY A 10 4.83 8.97 17.46
CA GLY A 10 5.60 10.16 17.12
C GLY A 10 6.73 9.85 16.12
N GLU A 11 7.49 8.79 16.40
CA GLU A 11 8.55 8.33 15.49
C GLU A 11 8.01 7.93 14.11
N ILE A 12 6.88 7.20 14.05
CA ILE A 12 6.25 6.82 12.78
C ILE A 12 5.84 8.06 11.96
N VAL A 13 5.29 9.08 12.62
CA VAL A 13 4.91 10.34 11.95
C VAL A 13 6.13 11.04 11.37
N LEU A 14 7.22 11.14 12.15
CA LEU A 14 8.47 11.76 11.69
C LEU A 14 9.06 11.01 10.48
N GLN A 15 9.07 9.68 10.53
CA GLN A 15 9.53 8.82 9.43
C GLN A 15 8.67 8.98 8.17
N LEU A 16 7.34 9.05 8.32
CA LEU A 16 6.41 9.29 7.23
C LEU A 16 6.69 10.64 6.55
N CYS A 17 6.80 11.71 7.34
CA CYS A 17 7.12 13.04 6.84
C CYS A 17 8.46 13.07 6.09
N SER A 18 9.50 12.44 6.66
CA SER A 18 10.82 12.32 6.02
C SER A 18 10.76 11.56 4.69
N SER A 19 9.91 10.54 4.60
CA SER A 19 9.77 9.70 3.40
C SER A 19 9.02 10.44 2.29
N ILE A 20 7.91 11.11 2.62
CA ILE A 20 7.09 11.86 1.66
C ILE A 20 7.83 13.09 1.10
N ASN A 21 8.71 13.71 1.89
CA ASN A 21 9.44 14.90 1.48
C ASN A 21 10.59 14.63 0.48
N ARG A 22 10.85 13.36 0.15
CA ARG A 22 11.82 13.00 -0.89
C ARG A 22 11.16 13.12 -2.26
N PRO A 23 11.92 13.47 -3.32
CA PRO A 23 11.40 13.41 -4.69
C PRO A 23 10.86 12.01 -4.98
N GLN A 24 9.57 11.94 -5.25
CA GLN A 24 8.86 10.71 -5.56
C GLN A 24 7.90 10.97 -6.71
N TYR A 25 7.56 9.90 -7.42
CA TYR A 25 6.56 10.00 -8.47
C TYR A 25 5.23 10.46 -7.89
N LEU A 26 4.61 11.41 -8.55
CA LEU A 26 3.20 11.75 -8.37
C LEU A 26 2.49 11.56 -9.72
N PRO A 27 1.25 11.05 -9.74
CA PRO A 27 0.44 11.04 -10.94
C PRO A 27 0.39 12.43 -11.56
N LYS A 28 0.48 12.50 -12.89
CA LYS A 28 0.24 13.76 -13.59
C LYS A 28 -1.17 14.25 -13.26
N MET A 29 -1.32 15.57 -13.15
CA MET A 29 -2.64 16.14 -12.90
C MET A 29 -3.58 15.78 -14.07
N PRO A 30 -4.72 15.11 -13.82
CA PRO A 30 -5.60 14.63 -14.87
C PRO A 30 -6.43 15.76 -15.48
N THR A 31 -6.97 15.51 -16.66
CA THR A 31 -8.05 16.33 -17.23
C THR A 31 -9.40 16.01 -16.57
N ARG A 32 -10.43 16.83 -16.81
CA ARG A 32 -11.77 16.63 -16.21
C ARG A 32 -12.35 15.24 -16.50
N THR A 33 -12.09 14.71 -17.70
CA THR A 33 -12.58 13.39 -18.12
C THR A 33 -11.84 12.23 -17.47
N GLU A 34 -10.65 12.47 -16.93
CA GLU A 34 -9.77 11.46 -16.34
C GLU A 34 -9.69 11.57 -14.81
N LEU A 35 -10.41 12.53 -14.22
CA LEU A 35 -10.37 12.83 -12.79
C LEU A 35 -10.64 11.57 -11.94
N SER A 36 -11.63 10.77 -12.35
CA SER A 36 -12.02 9.52 -11.70
C SER A 36 -10.99 8.40 -11.81
N ASN A 37 -9.95 8.56 -12.65
CA ASN A 37 -8.86 7.59 -12.78
C ASN A 37 -7.73 7.85 -11.78
N VAL A 38 -7.71 9.02 -11.13
CA VAL A 38 -6.63 9.44 -10.22
C VAL A 38 -7.15 9.73 -8.82
N PHE A 39 -8.34 10.34 -8.70
CA PHE A 39 -8.90 10.78 -7.43
C PHE A 39 -10.25 10.15 -7.12
N ASP A 40 -10.53 9.96 -5.83
CA ASP A 40 -11.86 9.67 -5.33
C ASP A 40 -12.63 11.00 -5.20
N SER A 41 -13.74 11.12 -5.94
CA SER A 41 -14.58 12.32 -5.95
C SER A 41 -15.92 12.12 -5.22
N ASN A 42 -16.06 11.03 -4.45
CA ASN A 42 -17.28 10.72 -3.72
C ASN A 42 -17.33 11.38 -2.33
N LEU A 43 -16.25 12.04 -1.90
CA LEU A 43 -16.17 12.75 -0.63
C LEU A 43 -16.48 14.24 -0.85
N SER A 44 -17.31 14.81 0.01
CA SER A 44 -17.82 16.18 -0.15
C SER A 44 -16.82 17.27 0.25
N ASP A 45 -15.84 16.93 1.08
CA ASP A 45 -14.93 17.86 1.76
C ASP A 45 -13.47 17.71 1.31
N CYS A 46 -13.13 16.61 0.65
CA CYS A 46 -11.78 16.33 0.17
C CYS A 46 -11.78 15.49 -1.10
N GLN A 47 -10.66 15.47 -1.81
CA GLN A 47 -10.47 14.70 -3.03
C GLN A 47 -9.15 13.91 -2.93
N PRO A 48 -9.12 12.79 -2.19
CA PRO A 48 -7.91 12.00 -2.04
C PRO A 48 -7.58 11.27 -3.35
N TYR A 49 -6.31 10.88 -3.51
CA TYR A 49 -5.94 9.90 -4.52
C TYR A 49 -6.71 8.59 -4.32
N LEU A 50 -7.02 7.88 -5.40
CA LEU A 50 -7.60 6.54 -5.30
C LEU A 50 -6.68 5.63 -4.46
N PHE A 51 -7.25 4.99 -3.44
CA PHE A 51 -6.51 4.13 -2.53
C PHE A 51 -7.30 2.87 -2.19
N LYS A 52 -6.58 1.83 -1.73
CA LYS A 52 -7.19 0.60 -1.21
C LYS A 52 -6.45 0.16 0.03
N VAL A 53 -7.16 0.03 1.15
CA VAL A 53 -6.60 -0.53 2.38
C VAL A 53 -6.79 -2.05 2.37
N CYS A 54 -5.72 -2.78 2.09
CA CYS A 54 -5.70 -4.23 2.17
C CYS A 54 -5.22 -4.66 3.55
N ARG A 55 -6.07 -5.29 4.36
CA ARG A 55 -5.64 -5.94 5.61
C ARG A 55 -5.18 -7.35 5.30
N VAL A 56 -3.92 -7.65 5.57
CA VAL A 56 -3.45 -9.04 5.61
C VAL A 56 -3.81 -9.60 6.99
N PRO A 57 -4.50 -10.74 7.09
CA PRO A 57 -4.72 -11.39 8.37
C PRO A 57 -3.37 -11.64 9.03
N ILE A 58 -3.23 -11.27 10.30
CA ILE A 58 -2.07 -11.68 11.11
C ILE A 58 -2.20 -13.20 11.26
N ARG A 59 -1.55 -13.95 10.36
CA ARG A 59 -1.39 -15.38 10.53
C ARG A 59 -0.36 -15.55 11.65
N PRO A 60 -0.67 -16.27 12.74
CA PRO A 60 0.36 -16.66 13.68
C PRO A 60 1.45 -17.41 12.89
N GLU A 61 2.69 -17.07 13.17
CA GLU A 61 3.93 -17.49 12.50
C GLU A 61 3.97 -19.01 12.25
N THR A 62 3.35 -19.48 11.15
CA THR A 62 3.68 -20.75 10.52
C THR A 62 3.77 -20.52 9.03
N THR A 63 5.02 -20.53 8.58
CA THR A 63 5.45 -20.68 7.18
C THR A 63 5.50 -19.39 6.36
N SER A 64 6.74 -18.94 6.11
CA SER A 64 7.13 -17.97 5.09
C SER A 64 6.40 -18.21 3.77
N GLN A 65 5.36 -17.44 3.50
CA GLN A 65 4.77 -17.37 2.16
C GLN A 65 5.55 -16.35 1.34
N SER A 66 6.70 -16.80 0.83
CA SER A 66 7.27 -16.21 -0.38
C SER A 66 6.22 -16.38 -1.49
N GLY A 67 5.57 -15.27 -1.88
CA GLY A 67 4.59 -15.23 -2.97
C GLY A 67 5.14 -15.70 -4.34
N LEU A 68 6.43 -16.04 -4.41
CA LEU A 68 7.08 -16.60 -5.59
C LEU A 68 6.93 -18.13 -5.71
N THR A 69 6.60 -18.84 -4.63
CA THR A 69 6.55 -20.33 -4.66
C THR A 69 5.27 -20.86 -5.30
N GLY A 70 4.16 -20.13 -5.21
CA GLY A 70 2.88 -20.51 -5.82
C GLY A 70 2.94 -20.55 -7.35
N MET A 71 3.43 -19.48 -7.97
CA MET A 71 3.54 -19.42 -9.45
C MET A 71 4.58 -20.38 -10.01
N ARG A 72 5.69 -20.64 -9.30
CA ARG A 72 6.73 -21.59 -9.75
C ARG A 72 6.23 -23.03 -9.86
N ARG A 73 5.27 -23.45 -9.02
CA ARG A 73 4.69 -24.79 -9.07
C ARG A 73 3.85 -24.98 -10.35
N TYR A 74 2.99 -24.00 -10.67
CA TYR A 74 2.19 -24.02 -11.90
C TYR A 74 3.03 -24.02 -13.19
N ILE A 75 4.13 -23.25 -13.22
CA ILE A 75 5.01 -23.20 -14.40
C ILE A 75 5.72 -24.54 -14.61
N ARG A 76 6.19 -25.19 -13.53
CA ARG A 76 6.86 -26.50 -13.65
C ARG A 76 5.90 -27.58 -14.15
N ASP A 77 4.66 -27.59 -13.66
CA ASP A 77 3.66 -28.60 -14.07
C ASP A 77 3.22 -28.41 -15.53
N LEU A 78 3.24 -27.19 -16.07
CA LEU A 78 3.01 -26.91 -17.49
C LEU A 78 4.18 -27.34 -18.41
N MET A 79 5.39 -27.44 -17.88
CA MET A 79 6.59 -27.80 -18.67
C MET A 79 6.89 -29.30 -18.68
N ILE A 80 6.17 -30.10 -17.89
CA ILE A 80 6.37 -31.56 -17.77
C ILE A 80 5.29 -32.35 -18.52
N ASN A 81 4.43 -31.67 -19.30
CA ASN A 81 3.47 -32.32 -20.19
C ASN A 81 3.76 -31.98 -21.65
#